data_AF-A0A850SQX0-F1
#
_entry.id   AF-A0A850SQX0-F1
#
_cell.length_a   1.000
_cell.length_b   1.000
_cell.length_c   1.000
_cell.angle_alpha   90.00
_cell.angle_beta   90.00
_cell.angle_gamma   90.00
#
_symmetry.space_group_name_H-M   'P 1'
#
loop_
_entity.id
_entity.type
_entity.pdbx_description
1 polymer ?
#
loop_
_entity_poly.entity_id
_entity_poly.type
_entity_poly.pdbx_seq_one_letter_code
_entity_poly.pdbx_strand_id
1 'polypeptide(L)'
;MIKKLVKKTGTGIGKLVFPDKCLACGKYIKNPTDTPLSVCFCHTCLGQALPVFDHPFCPACGRCFESGPDHLCGACLETPMALQRVRAAFMYKDLIQKALGLFKYQSKLSLARPFERYLFQAFATHFDMDRFHLILPIPLHGSKAKKRGFNQSYFLVRHFPRLYRDAYDRSAPWRIDISSFARVRATVSQTGLDHQARKKNLTQAFACPKPDRIKGKNILLVDDVFTTGATCDAAARTLLAAGAAGVSALVLARA
;
A
#
# COMPACT_ATOMS: atom_id res chain seq x y z
N MET A 1 19.75 -5.96 16.02
CA MET A 1 20.20 -7.37 16.14
C MET A 1 18.99 -8.31 16.21
N ILE A 2 18.12 -8.32 15.18
CA ILE A 2 16.86 -9.07 15.17
C ILE A 2 17.04 -10.28 14.24
N LYS A 3 17.46 -11.42 14.81
CA LYS A 3 17.45 -12.72 14.15
C LYS A 3 16.42 -13.61 14.83
N LYS A 4 15.69 -14.36 13.99
CA LYS A 4 14.77 -15.47 14.28
C LYS A 4 13.34 -15.08 14.65
N LEU A 5 12.46 -15.09 13.66
CA LEU A 5 11.11 -15.63 13.84
C LEU A 5 10.55 -16.13 12.49
N VAL A 6 10.94 -17.34 12.09
CA VAL A 6 10.23 -18.13 11.08
C VAL A 6 9.93 -19.49 11.69
N LYS A 7 8.82 -19.59 12.44
CA LYS A 7 8.23 -20.89 12.75
C LYS A 7 7.49 -21.39 11.50
N LYS A 8 8.15 -22.32 10.78
CA LYS A 8 7.53 -23.18 9.75
C LYS A 8 6.57 -24.13 10.45
N THR A 9 5.27 -24.04 10.17
CA THR A 9 4.34 -25.15 10.40
C THR A 9 3.33 -25.23 9.25
N GLY A 10 3.22 -26.43 8.66
CA GLY A 10 1.98 -26.92 8.05
C GLY A 10 1.73 -26.80 6.53
N THR A 11 2.73 -26.75 5.65
CA THR A 11 2.50 -26.73 4.17
C THR A 11 3.48 -27.60 3.36
N GLY A 12 4.08 -28.62 3.98
CA GLY A 12 5.22 -29.35 3.41
C GLY A 12 4.90 -30.30 2.25
N ILE A 13 3.82 -31.08 2.34
CA ILE A 13 3.64 -32.25 1.45
C ILE A 13 3.11 -31.85 0.07
N GLY A 14 2.17 -30.90 -0.04
CA GLY A 14 1.65 -30.45 -1.34
C GLY A 14 2.66 -29.68 -2.19
N LYS A 15 3.60 -28.96 -1.54
CA LYS A 15 4.65 -28.18 -2.23
C LYS A 15 5.79 -29.03 -2.80
N LEU A 16 5.93 -30.26 -2.33
CA LEU A 16 6.88 -31.23 -2.89
C LEU A 16 6.40 -31.79 -4.23
N VAL A 17 5.08 -31.87 -4.45
CA VAL A 17 4.47 -32.43 -5.67
C VAL A 17 4.24 -31.35 -6.74
N PHE A 18 3.95 -30.11 -6.35
CA PHE A 18 3.77 -28.98 -7.28
C PHE A 18 4.55 -27.74 -6.81
N PRO A 19 5.84 -27.60 -7.17
CA PRO A 19 6.59 -26.41 -6.82
C PRO A 19 6.00 -25.18 -7.51
N ASP A 20 5.94 -24.06 -6.77
CA ASP A 20 5.43 -22.79 -7.28
C ASP A 20 6.26 -22.34 -8.49
N LYS A 21 5.60 -21.88 -9.56
CA LYS A 21 6.26 -21.28 -10.74
C LYS A 21 6.50 -19.80 -10.50
N CYS A 22 7.68 -19.34 -10.89
CA CYS A 22 8.02 -17.93 -10.87
C CYS A 22 7.04 -17.13 -11.73
N LEU A 23 6.44 -16.10 -11.16
CA LEU A 23 5.45 -15.27 -11.85
C LEU A 23 6.03 -14.40 -12.97
N ALA A 24 7.37 -14.26 -13.05
CA ALA A 24 8.05 -13.51 -14.11
C ALA A 24 8.52 -14.41 -15.27
N CYS A 25 9.25 -15.50 -14.99
CA CYS A 25 9.84 -16.35 -16.05
C CYS A 25 9.18 -17.74 -16.20
N GLY A 26 8.19 -18.10 -15.37
CA GLY A 26 7.50 -19.39 -15.42
C GLY A 26 8.31 -20.60 -14.92
N LYS A 27 9.60 -20.44 -14.62
CA LYS A 27 10.46 -21.51 -14.09
C LYS A 27 10.05 -21.88 -12.66
N TYR A 28 10.18 -23.16 -12.30
CA TYR A 28 9.95 -23.62 -10.93
C TYR A 28 10.90 -22.94 -9.93
N ILE A 29 10.35 -22.46 -8.82
CA ILE A 29 11.11 -21.86 -7.73
C ILE A 29 11.79 -22.98 -6.94
N LYS A 30 13.10 -23.11 -7.13
CA LYS A 30 13.96 -23.99 -6.33
C LYS A 30 14.49 -23.17 -5.16
N ASN A 31 14.30 -23.65 -3.93
CA ASN A 31 14.81 -23.06 -2.69
C ASN A 31 14.45 -21.57 -2.50
N PRO A 32 13.20 -21.24 -2.10
CA PRO A 32 12.84 -19.86 -1.77
C PRO A 32 13.75 -19.33 -0.64
N THR A 33 14.29 -18.12 -0.82
CA THR A 33 15.09 -17.41 0.18
C THR A 33 14.21 -16.83 1.30
N ASP A 34 14.83 -16.25 2.34
CA ASP A 34 14.09 -15.66 3.46
C ASP A 34 13.31 -14.37 3.10
N THR A 35 13.44 -13.85 1.88
CA THR A 35 12.69 -12.66 1.45
C THR A 35 11.23 -13.01 1.17
N PRO A 36 10.25 -12.21 1.60
CA PRO A 36 8.84 -12.53 1.38
C PRO A 36 8.45 -12.80 -0.08
N LEU A 37 9.11 -12.16 -1.05
CA LEU A 37 8.81 -12.32 -2.49
C LEU A 37 9.44 -13.56 -3.13
N SER A 38 10.34 -14.27 -2.44
CA SER A 38 11.01 -15.47 -2.97
C SER A 38 10.05 -16.64 -3.24
N VAL A 39 8.88 -16.63 -2.61
CA VAL A 39 7.81 -17.61 -2.86
C VAL A 39 7.03 -17.33 -4.15
N CYS A 40 7.23 -16.17 -4.78
CA CYS A 40 6.56 -15.76 -6.02
C CYS A 40 7.55 -15.54 -7.18
N PHE A 41 8.82 -15.24 -6.88
CA PHE A 41 9.85 -14.99 -7.87
C PHE A 41 11.09 -15.83 -7.58
N CYS A 42 11.66 -16.44 -8.62
CA CYS A 42 12.94 -17.15 -8.47
C CYS A 42 14.06 -16.14 -8.19
N HIS A 43 15.18 -16.62 -7.62
CA HIS A 43 16.33 -15.77 -7.27
C HIS A 43 16.82 -14.91 -8.46
N THR A 44 16.82 -15.45 -9.68
CA THR A 44 17.24 -14.72 -10.89
C THR A 44 16.30 -13.55 -11.22
N CYS A 45 14.98 -13.76 -11.13
CA CYS A 45 14.00 -12.71 -11.42
C CYS A 45 13.81 -11.74 -10.26
N LEU A 46 14.01 -12.19 -9.02
CA LEU A 46 14.05 -11.31 -7.86
C LEU A 46 15.23 -10.33 -7.98
N GLY A 47 16.34 -10.77 -8.57
CA GLY A 47 17.56 -10.01 -8.68
C GLY A 47 18.29 -9.90 -7.34
N GLN A 48 19.30 -9.03 -7.28
CA GLN A 48 20.08 -8.81 -6.06
C GLN A 48 19.40 -7.86 -5.07
N ALA A 49 18.63 -6.88 -5.55
CA ALA A 49 17.97 -5.89 -4.70
C ALA A 49 16.60 -5.48 -5.24
N LEU A 50 15.64 -5.35 -4.33
CA LEU A 50 14.37 -4.68 -4.61
C LEU A 50 14.57 -3.17 -4.60
N PRO A 51 13.77 -2.42 -5.38
CA PRO A 51 13.89 -0.96 -5.45
C PRO A 51 13.46 -0.33 -4.12
N VAL A 52 14.45 0.03 -3.31
CA VAL A 52 14.27 0.55 -1.96
C VAL A 52 13.65 1.95 -1.99
N PHE A 53 12.66 2.17 -1.13
CA PHE A 53 12.20 3.51 -0.76
C PHE A 53 13.06 3.99 0.40
N ASP A 54 13.97 4.93 0.15
CA ASP A 54 14.89 5.45 1.17
C ASP A 54 15.18 6.93 0.97
N HIS A 55 15.80 7.52 1.98
CA HIS A 55 16.30 8.89 1.97
C HIS A 55 17.34 9.12 0.86
N PRO A 56 17.45 10.35 0.35
CA PRO A 56 16.63 11.51 0.71
C PRO A 56 15.26 11.51 0.02
N PHE A 57 14.22 11.97 0.73
CA PHE A 57 12.87 12.12 0.15
C PHE A 57 12.11 13.34 0.69
N CYS A 58 11.04 13.71 -0.02
CA CYS A 58 10.13 14.73 0.42
C CYS A 58 9.37 14.27 1.69
N PRO A 59 9.45 14.99 2.82
CA PRO A 59 8.82 14.56 4.06
C PRO A 59 7.29 14.51 3.96
N ALA A 60 6.69 15.30 3.05
CA ALA A 60 5.25 15.32 2.78
C ALA A 60 4.81 14.19 1.83
N CYS A 61 5.27 14.18 0.57
CA CYS A 61 4.77 13.23 -0.45
C CYS A 61 5.64 11.99 -0.67
N GLY A 62 6.78 11.87 0.00
CA GLY A 62 7.72 10.77 -0.18
C GLY A 62 8.39 10.73 -1.55
N ARG A 63 8.42 11.82 -2.33
CA ARG A 63 9.21 11.85 -3.57
C ARG A 63 10.69 11.70 -3.22
N CYS A 64 11.35 10.62 -3.63
CA CYS A 64 12.79 10.45 -3.46
C CYS A 64 13.57 11.44 -4.34
N PHE A 65 14.72 11.87 -3.82
CA PHE A 65 15.68 12.71 -4.52
C PHE A 65 16.94 11.90 -4.83
N GLU A 66 17.70 12.34 -5.84
CA GLU A 66 18.94 11.67 -6.23
C GLU A 66 20.09 11.98 -5.27
N SER A 67 20.07 13.15 -4.64
CA SER A 67 21.12 13.62 -3.73
C SER A 67 20.59 14.69 -2.77
N GLY A 68 21.39 15.02 -1.75
CA GLY A 68 21.08 16.06 -0.77
C GLY A 68 20.30 15.56 0.46
N PRO A 69 19.82 16.47 1.32
CA PRO A 69 19.01 16.14 2.49
C PRO A 69 17.52 16.00 2.14
N ASP A 70 16.72 15.51 3.09
CA ASP A 70 15.26 15.60 3.01
C ASP A 70 14.79 17.06 2.96
N HIS A 71 13.93 17.39 2.01
CA HIS A 71 13.27 18.69 1.91
C HIS A 71 11.93 18.60 1.17
N LEU A 72 11.07 19.62 1.29
CA LEU A 72 9.84 19.65 0.49
C LEU A 72 10.17 19.77 -1.00
N CYS A 73 9.52 18.96 -1.83
CA CYS A 73 9.65 19.09 -3.28
C CYS A 73 8.81 20.27 -3.80
N GLY A 74 9.15 20.80 -4.99
CA GLY A 74 8.46 21.96 -5.59
C GLY A 74 6.93 21.80 -5.63
N ALA A 75 6.43 20.63 -6.03
CA ALA A 75 4.99 20.36 -6.05
C ALA A 75 4.33 20.48 -4.67
N CYS A 76 5.01 20.07 -3.59
CA CYS A 76 4.48 20.18 -2.23
C CYS A 76 4.61 21.60 -1.65
N LEU A 77 5.57 22.39 -2.14
CA LEU A 77 5.69 23.81 -1.80
C LEU A 77 4.58 24.63 -2.47
N GLU A 78 4.34 24.38 -3.76
CA GLU A 78 3.33 25.11 -4.54
C GLU A 78 1.90 24.68 -4.21
N THR A 79 1.65 23.39 -4.07
CA THR A 79 0.31 22.84 -3.81
C THR A 79 0.37 21.74 -2.75
N PRO A 80 0.31 22.11 -1.46
CA PRO A 80 0.26 21.15 -0.37
C PRO A 80 -0.95 20.21 -0.47
N MET A 81 -0.71 18.93 -0.25
CA MET A 81 -1.77 17.94 -0.11
C MET A 81 -2.41 18.01 1.28
N ALA A 82 -3.63 17.51 1.41
CA ALA A 82 -4.32 17.35 2.68
C ALA A 82 -3.72 16.23 3.57
N LEU A 83 -2.80 15.43 3.03
CA LEU A 83 -2.09 14.38 3.75
C LEU A 83 -0.98 14.97 4.64
N GLN A 84 -0.87 14.48 5.86
CA GLN A 84 0.23 14.83 6.78
C GLN A 84 1.57 14.28 6.29
N ARG A 85 1.58 13.05 5.77
CA ARG A 85 2.75 12.40 5.17
C ARG A 85 2.36 11.19 4.33
N VAL A 86 3.23 10.87 3.38
CA VAL A 86 3.16 9.69 2.52
C VAL A 86 4.46 8.92 2.60
N ARG A 87 4.38 7.60 2.80
CA ARG A 87 5.55 6.70 2.79
C ARG A 87 5.23 5.46 1.98
N ALA A 88 6.27 4.81 1.45
CA ALA A 88 6.13 3.62 0.63
C ALA A 88 7.03 2.49 1.10
N ALA A 89 6.69 1.26 0.72
CA ALA A 89 7.61 0.13 0.89
C ALA A 89 8.69 0.08 -0.20
N PHE A 90 8.38 0.58 -1.39
CA PHE A 90 9.25 0.50 -2.56
C PHE A 90 9.18 1.75 -3.45
N MET A 91 10.20 1.91 -4.28
CA MET A 91 10.10 2.73 -5.49
C MET A 91 9.36 1.95 -6.58
N TYR A 92 8.50 2.63 -7.34
CA TYR A 92 7.69 2.03 -8.41
C TYR A 92 8.53 1.85 -9.69
N LYS A 93 9.45 0.88 -9.67
CA LYS A 93 10.31 0.52 -10.79
C LYS A 93 10.54 -0.99 -10.88
N ASP A 94 11.11 -1.43 -11.99
CA ASP A 94 11.63 -2.79 -12.20
C ASP A 94 10.63 -3.91 -11.83
N LEU A 95 11.05 -4.84 -10.98
CA LEU A 95 10.25 -5.98 -10.57
C LEU A 95 8.98 -5.56 -9.81
N ILE A 96 9.03 -4.48 -9.03
CA ILE A 96 7.86 -4.02 -8.27
C ILE A 96 6.77 -3.53 -9.21
N GLN A 97 7.13 -2.80 -10.27
CA GLN A 97 6.18 -2.39 -11.30
C GLN A 97 5.52 -3.61 -11.96
N LYS A 98 6.31 -4.63 -12.34
CA LYS A 98 5.79 -5.87 -12.94
C LYS A 98 4.88 -6.63 -11.97
N ALA A 99 5.33 -6.84 -10.74
CA ALA A 99 4.60 -7.59 -9.71
C ALA A 99 3.27 -6.90 -9.33
N LEU A 100 3.27 -5.57 -9.24
CA LEU A 100 2.04 -4.80 -9.06
C LEU A 100 1.08 -4.94 -10.24
N GLY A 101 1.60 -4.98 -11.48
CA GLY A 101 0.78 -5.30 -12.66
C GLY A 101 0.09 -6.66 -12.53
N LEU A 102 0.83 -7.70 -12.17
CA LEU A 102 0.31 -9.05 -11.94
C LEU A 102 -0.74 -9.09 -10.82
N PHE A 103 -0.51 -8.35 -9.75
CA PHE A 103 -1.43 -8.26 -8.62
C PHE A 103 -2.74 -7.53 -8.98
N LYS A 104 -2.65 -6.39 -9.69
CA LYS A 104 -3.82 -5.56 -10.03
C LYS A 104 -4.69 -6.14 -11.16
N TYR A 105 -4.07 -6.80 -12.14
CA TYR A 105 -4.75 -7.15 -13.40
C TYR A 105 -4.87 -8.64 -13.67
N GLN A 106 -4.02 -9.48 -13.06
CA GLN A 106 -4.03 -10.93 -13.28
C GLN A 106 -4.47 -11.72 -12.03
N SER A 107 -5.02 -11.04 -11.03
CA SER A 107 -5.56 -11.63 -9.80
C SER A 107 -4.60 -12.61 -9.10
N LYS A 108 -3.29 -12.37 -9.21
CA LYS A 108 -2.25 -13.18 -8.55
C LYS A 108 -2.21 -12.86 -7.04
N LEU A 109 -3.23 -13.32 -6.31
CA LEU A 109 -3.38 -13.11 -4.86
C LEU A 109 -2.27 -13.72 -4.02
N SER A 110 -1.45 -14.62 -4.59
CA SER A 110 -0.22 -15.11 -3.95
C SER A 110 0.75 -13.98 -3.58
N LEU A 111 0.72 -12.85 -4.32
CA LEU A 111 1.51 -11.65 -4.04
C LEU A 111 1.01 -10.84 -2.83
N ALA A 112 -0.22 -11.04 -2.37
CA ALA A 112 -0.79 -10.27 -1.28
C ALA A 112 0.02 -10.43 0.02
N ARG A 113 0.36 -11.67 0.41
CA ARG A 113 1.10 -11.92 1.65
C ARG A 113 2.53 -11.36 1.62
N PRO A 114 3.33 -11.55 0.56
CA PRO A 114 4.62 -10.89 0.42
C PRO A 114 4.52 -9.36 0.55
N PHE A 115 3.61 -8.74 -0.21
CA PHE A 115 3.44 -7.28 -0.22
C PHE A 115 2.96 -6.74 1.11
N GLU A 116 2.03 -7.42 1.77
CA GLU A 116 1.56 -7.08 3.11
C GLU A 116 2.70 -7.05 4.13
N ARG A 117 3.64 -8.00 4.08
CA ARG A 117 4.80 -8.01 5.00
C ARG A 117 5.72 -6.82 4.77
N TYR A 118 6.00 -6.47 3.52
CA TYR A 118 6.80 -5.29 3.20
C TYR A 118 6.09 -4.00 3.57
N LEU A 119 4.78 -3.92 3.35
CA LEU A 119 3.98 -2.77 3.71
C LEU A 119 3.92 -2.59 5.23
N PHE A 120 3.77 -3.68 5.99
CA PHE A 120 3.82 -3.65 7.45
C PHE A 120 5.20 -3.22 7.96
N GLN A 121 6.28 -3.70 7.34
CA GLN A 121 7.64 -3.24 7.67
C GLN A 121 7.78 -1.74 7.43
N ALA A 122 7.31 -1.22 6.29
CA ALA A 122 7.32 0.21 6.01
C ALA A 122 6.46 1.02 7.01
N PHE A 123 5.34 0.45 7.47
CA PHE A 123 4.53 1.05 8.52
C PHE A 123 5.34 1.20 9.82
N ALA A 124 5.95 0.11 10.28
CA ALA A 124 6.74 0.09 11.51
C ALA A 124 8.01 0.97 11.43
N THR A 125 8.62 1.09 10.24
CA THR A 125 9.82 1.92 10.05
C THR A 125 9.50 3.41 10.04
N HIS A 126 8.44 3.84 9.36
CA HIS A 126 8.24 5.26 9.06
C HIS A 126 7.16 5.94 9.89
N PHE A 127 6.45 5.20 10.74
CA PHE A 127 5.36 5.72 11.55
C PHE A 127 5.42 5.23 12.98
N ASP A 128 5.01 6.12 13.88
CA ASP A 128 4.53 5.72 15.19
C ASP A 128 3.12 5.14 15.03
N MET A 129 3.03 3.81 15.06
CA MET A 129 1.79 3.07 14.80
C MET A 129 0.72 3.34 15.85
N ASP A 130 1.10 3.73 17.07
CA ASP A 130 0.18 3.92 18.19
C ASP A 130 -0.63 5.21 18.06
N ARG A 131 -0.18 6.14 17.22
CA ARG A 131 -0.90 7.38 16.93
C ARG A 131 -2.13 7.17 16.06
N PHE A 132 -2.24 6.04 15.37
CA PHE A 132 -3.35 5.75 14.47
C PHE A 132 -4.49 5.03 15.20
N HIS A 133 -5.71 5.35 14.78
CA HIS A 133 -6.91 4.70 15.29
C HIS A 133 -7.55 3.80 14.23
N LEU A 134 -7.44 4.20 12.95
CA LEU A 134 -8.02 3.47 11.82
C LEU A 134 -7.00 3.31 10.69
N ILE A 135 -7.01 2.12 10.10
CA ILE A 135 -6.40 1.85 8.79
C ILE A 135 -7.54 1.71 7.78
N LEU A 136 -7.53 2.57 6.76
CA LEU A 136 -8.54 2.60 5.71
C LEU A 136 -7.91 2.23 4.37
N PRO A 137 -8.12 1.00 3.87
CA PRO A 137 -7.78 0.65 2.50
C PRO A 137 -8.57 1.53 1.53
N ILE A 138 -7.90 2.14 0.54
CA ILE A 138 -8.59 2.97 -0.45
C ILE A 138 -9.61 2.10 -1.21
N PRO A 139 -10.90 2.47 -1.22
CA PRO A 139 -11.93 1.67 -1.85
C PRO A 139 -11.85 1.76 -3.37
N LEU A 140 -12.02 0.62 -4.02
CA LEU A 140 -12.32 0.58 -5.45
C LEU A 140 -13.74 1.06 -5.70
N HIS A 141 -13.98 1.65 -6.87
CA HIS A 141 -15.34 1.92 -7.32
C HIS A 141 -16.07 0.60 -7.61
N GLY A 142 -17.38 0.53 -7.37
CA GLY A 142 -18.18 -0.69 -7.51
C GLY A 142 -18.03 -1.41 -8.85
N SER A 143 -17.90 -0.67 -9.97
CA SER A 143 -17.65 -1.28 -11.30
C SER A 143 -16.29 -1.97 -11.41
N LYS A 144 -15.24 -1.42 -10.79
CA LYS A 144 -13.91 -2.04 -10.72
C LYS A 144 -13.87 -3.20 -9.73
N ALA A 145 -14.61 -3.09 -8.62
CA ALA A 145 -14.77 -4.16 -7.65
C ALA A 145 -15.47 -5.38 -8.28
N LYS A 146 -16.54 -5.17 -9.06
CA LYS A 146 -17.24 -6.23 -9.81
C LYS A 146 -16.35 -6.90 -10.87
N LYS A 147 -15.56 -6.12 -11.62
CA LYS A 147 -14.64 -6.66 -12.65
C LYS A 147 -13.47 -7.45 -12.06
N ARG A 148 -12.96 -7.06 -10.89
CA ARG A 148 -11.77 -7.68 -10.27
C ARG A 148 -12.11 -8.71 -9.20
N GLY A 149 -13.30 -8.68 -8.62
CA GLY A 149 -13.75 -9.59 -7.56
C GLY A 149 -13.19 -9.29 -6.15
N PHE A 150 -12.21 -8.38 -6.01
CA PHE A 150 -11.60 -8.04 -4.71
C PHE A 150 -11.03 -6.60 -4.66
N ASN A 151 -10.91 -6.04 -3.45
CA ASN A 151 -10.21 -4.77 -3.18
C ASN A 151 -8.74 -5.05 -2.84
N GLN A 152 -7.81 -4.72 -3.76
CA GLN A 152 -6.37 -4.96 -3.60
C GLN A 152 -5.84 -4.38 -2.28
N SER A 153 -6.20 -3.14 -1.97
CA SER A 153 -5.68 -2.42 -0.81
C SER A 153 -6.08 -3.09 0.51
N TYR A 154 -7.24 -3.76 0.55
CA TYR A 154 -7.65 -4.55 1.72
C TYR A 154 -6.76 -5.79 1.90
N PHE A 155 -6.43 -6.48 0.81
CA PHE A 155 -5.54 -7.66 0.86
C PHE A 155 -4.12 -7.32 1.29
N LEU A 156 -3.68 -6.07 1.11
CA LEU A 156 -2.39 -5.59 1.59
C LEU A 156 -2.34 -5.39 3.11
N VAL A 157 -3.47 -5.32 3.80
CA VAL A 157 -3.51 -5.01 5.25
C VAL A 157 -4.25 -6.02 6.11
N ARG A 158 -5.04 -6.93 5.54
CA ARG A 158 -5.98 -7.79 6.29
C ARG A 158 -5.35 -8.59 7.44
N HIS A 159 -4.06 -8.90 7.40
CA HIS A 159 -3.30 -9.58 8.45
C HIS A 159 -2.37 -8.64 9.23
N PHE A 160 -2.41 -7.32 9.02
CA PHE A 160 -1.66 -6.36 9.85
C PHE A 160 -1.91 -6.58 11.36
N PRO A 161 -3.14 -6.83 11.87
CA PRO A 161 -3.35 -7.08 13.30
C PRO A 161 -2.59 -8.31 13.80
N ARG A 162 -2.46 -9.34 12.96
CA ARG A 162 -1.68 -10.54 13.27
C ARG A 162 -0.18 -10.23 13.23
N LEU A 163 0.31 -9.56 12.19
CA LEU A 163 1.72 -9.16 12.09
C LEU A 163 2.14 -8.26 13.27
N TYR A 164 1.25 -7.37 13.70
CA TYR A 164 1.46 -6.52 14.86
C TYR A 164 1.55 -7.33 16.15
N ARG A 165 0.59 -8.21 16.41
CA ARG A 165 0.65 -9.09 17.58
C ARG A 165 1.90 -9.97 17.58
N ASP A 166 2.26 -10.54 16.44
CA ASP A 166 3.43 -11.39 16.30
C ASP A 166 4.75 -10.60 16.53
N ALA A 167 4.76 -9.28 16.29
CA ALA A 167 5.94 -8.42 16.46
C ALA A 167 6.04 -7.73 17.83
N TYR A 168 4.90 -7.40 18.46
CA TYR A 168 4.83 -6.57 19.67
C TYR A 168 4.15 -7.25 20.87
N ASP A 169 3.71 -8.50 20.71
CA ASP A 169 3.04 -9.31 21.75
C ASP A 169 1.84 -8.61 22.42
N ARG A 170 1.10 -7.82 21.64
CA ARG A 170 -0.11 -7.13 22.10
C ARG A 170 -1.08 -6.89 20.96
N SER A 171 -2.29 -6.48 21.30
CA SER A 171 -3.30 -6.10 20.31
C SER A 171 -2.97 -4.76 19.66
N ALA A 172 -3.25 -4.64 18.35
CA ALA A 172 -3.07 -3.40 17.62
C ALA A 172 -3.96 -2.29 18.20
N PRO A 173 -3.44 -1.07 18.40
CA PRO A 173 -4.23 0.06 18.91
C PRO A 173 -5.18 0.65 17.85
N TRP A 174 -5.08 0.19 16.60
CA TRP A 174 -5.90 0.58 15.47
C TRP A 174 -6.75 -0.58 14.94
N ARG A 175 -7.80 -0.24 14.20
CA ARG A 175 -8.65 -1.21 13.49
C ARG A 175 -8.62 -0.96 11.98
N ILE A 176 -8.76 -2.03 11.20
CA ILE A 176 -8.99 -1.92 9.76
C ILE A 176 -10.48 -1.69 9.56
N ASP A 177 -10.85 -0.60 8.90
CA ASP A 177 -12.24 -0.28 8.58
C ASP A 177 -12.42 -0.16 7.06
N ILE A 178 -13.43 -0.88 6.55
CA ILE A 178 -13.79 -0.95 5.14
C ILE A 178 -15.24 -0.49 4.89
N SER A 179 -15.91 0.01 5.93
CA SER A 179 -17.35 0.31 5.94
C SER A 179 -17.64 1.80 6.15
N SER A 180 -16.74 2.53 6.80
CA SER A 180 -16.94 3.96 7.10
C SER A 180 -16.45 4.88 5.99
N PHE A 181 -15.81 4.35 4.95
CA PHE A 181 -15.27 5.08 3.81
C PHE A 181 -15.54 4.34 2.51
N ALA A 182 -16.17 5.00 1.54
CA ALA A 182 -16.63 4.39 0.29
C ALA A 182 -16.30 5.26 -0.92
N ARG A 183 -16.11 4.62 -2.07
CA ARG A 183 -15.96 5.31 -3.36
C ARG A 183 -17.29 5.32 -4.10
N VAL A 184 -17.89 6.49 -4.24
CA VAL A 184 -19.26 6.68 -4.74
C VAL A 184 -19.34 7.03 -6.23
N ARG A 185 -18.22 7.41 -6.87
CA ARG A 185 -18.18 7.68 -8.33
C ARG A 185 -17.14 6.85 -9.07
N ALA A 186 -17.52 6.40 -10.27
CA ALA A 186 -16.60 5.82 -11.24
C ALA A 186 -15.77 6.96 -11.84
N THR A 187 -14.52 7.12 -11.41
CA THR A 187 -13.61 8.02 -12.12
C THR A 187 -13.16 7.33 -13.41
N VAL A 188 -13.29 8.01 -14.55
CA VAL A 188 -12.73 7.58 -15.85
C VAL A 188 -11.20 7.38 -15.71
N SER A 189 -10.62 6.50 -16.54
CA SER A 189 -9.17 6.25 -16.57
C SER A 189 -8.41 7.57 -16.77
N GLN A 190 -7.33 7.78 -16.00
CA GLN A 190 -6.53 9.02 -16.03
C GLN A 190 -5.53 9.11 -17.19
N THR A 191 -5.48 8.08 -18.05
CA THR A 191 -4.73 8.12 -19.31
C THR A 191 -5.38 9.12 -20.26
N GLY A 192 -4.73 10.27 -20.47
CA GLY A 192 -5.13 11.29 -21.44
C GLY A 192 -5.85 12.54 -20.90
N LEU A 193 -6.07 12.67 -19.58
CA LEU A 193 -6.75 13.85 -19.00
C LEU A 193 -5.75 14.92 -18.54
N ASP A 194 -6.07 16.19 -18.78
CA ASP A 194 -5.29 17.35 -18.30
C ASP A 194 -5.38 17.55 -16.77
N HIS A 195 -4.53 18.41 -16.23
CA HIS A 195 -4.42 18.66 -14.79
C HIS A 195 -5.71 19.24 -14.14
N GLN A 196 -6.48 20.08 -14.84
CA GLN A 196 -7.72 20.66 -14.33
C GLN A 196 -8.88 19.67 -14.38
N ALA A 197 -9.00 18.90 -15.46
CA ALA A 197 -9.93 17.79 -15.60
C ALA A 197 -9.66 16.70 -14.55
N ARG A 198 -8.40 16.46 -14.16
CA ARG A 198 -8.04 15.55 -13.05
C ARG A 198 -8.57 16.03 -11.70
N LYS A 199 -8.49 17.34 -11.41
CA LYS A 199 -8.98 17.93 -10.14
C LYS A 199 -10.52 17.88 -10.05
N LYS A 200 -11.22 18.16 -11.16
CA LYS A 200 -12.69 18.15 -11.25
C LYS A 200 -13.29 16.73 -11.29
N ASN A 201 -12.57 15.74 -11.82
CA ASN A 201 -13.01 14.34 -11.84
C ASN A 201 -12.94 13.64 -10.46
N LEU A 202 -12.14 14.15 -9.52
CA LEU A 202 -11.98 13.56 -8.19
C LEU A 202 -12.84 14.24 -7.11
N THR A 203 -13.38 15.43 -7.38
CA THR A 203 -14.38 16.07 -6.50
C THR A 203 -15.59 15.14 -6.32
N GLN A 204 -15.86 14.78 -5.05
CA GLN A 204 -16.92 13.86 -4.63
C GLN A 204 -16.73 12.39 -5.10
N ALA A 205 -15.50 11.95 -5.36
CA ALA A 205 -15.25 10.54 -5.66
C ALA A 205 -15.47 9.62 -4.44
N PHE A 206 -15.30 10.17 -3.23
CA PHE A 206 -15.42 9.44 -1.97
C PHE A 206 -16.50 10.02 -1.06
N ALA A 207 -17.03 9.18 -0.18
CA ALA A 207 -17.97 9.54 0.87
C ALA A 207 -17.65 8.78 2.16
N CYS A 208 -18.12 9.32 3.29
CA CYS A 208 -18.03 8.70 4.60
C CYS A 208 -19.45 8.37 5.10
N PRO A 209 -20.01 7.17 4.82
CA PRO A 209 -21.37 6.82 5.23
C PRO A 209 -21.58 6.80 6.74
N LYS A 210 -20.49 6.69 7.51
CA LYS A 210 -20.49 6.64 8.98
C LYS A 210 -19.51 7.68 9.53
N PRO A 211 -19.80 8.98 9.40
CA PRO A 211 -18.86 10.05 9.77
C PRO A 211 -18.49 10.03 11.26
N ASP A 212 -19.38 9.58 12.14
CA ASP A 212 -19.10 9.46 13.59
C ASP A 212 -17.96 8.48 13.90
N ARG A 213 -17.72 7.50 13.03
CA ARG A 213 -16.59 6.58 13.16
C ARG A 213 -15.26 7.20 12.73
N ILE A 214 -15.30 8.27 11.95
CA ILE A 214 -14.15 9.01 11.41
C ILE A 214 -13.77 10.19 12.33
N LYS A 215 -14.77 10.83 12.95
CA LYS A 215 -14.59 12.03 13.77
C LYS A 215 -13.53 11.83 14.88
N GLY A 216 -12.57 12.75 14.94
CA GLY A 216 -11.49 12.78 15.92
C GLY A 216 -10.42 11.69 15.73
N LYS A 217 -10.46 10.89 14.66
CA LYS A 217 -9.51 9.79 14.45
C LYS A 217 -8.32 10.23 13.60
N ASN A 218 -7.13 9.81 13.99
CA ASN A 218 -5.96 9.75 13.11
C ASN A 218 -6.04 8.50 12.23
N ILE A 219 -5.90 8.68 10.92
CA ILE A 219 -6.19 7.68 9.91
C ILE A 219 -4.97 7.41 9.05
N LEU A 220 -4.69 6.13 8.83
CA LEU A 220 -3.74 5.66 7.82
C LEU A 220 -4.52 5.17 6.60
N LEU A 221 -4.44 5.92 5.49
CA LEU A 221 -4.89 5.46 4.19
C LEU A 221 -3.89 4.45 3.63
N VAL A 222 -4.39 3.37 3.03
CA VAL A 222 -3.54 2.36 2.37
C VAL A 222 -3.92 2.18 0.91
N ASP A 223 -2.93 2.26 0.02
CA ASP A 223 -3.09 2.03 -1.41
C ASP A 223 -1.93 1.23 -2.01
N ASP A 224 -2.06 0.81 -3.26
CA ASP A 224 -1.02 0.06 -3.94
C ASP A 224 0.10 0.96 -4.50
N VAL A 225 -0.23 2.07 -5.17
CA VAL A 225 0.73 2.95 -5.84
C VAL A 225 0.38 4.42 -5.67
N PHE A 226 1.37 5.21 -5.27
CA PHE A 226 1.28 6.67 -5.21
C PHE A 226 2.06 7.30 -6.37
N THR A 227 1.32 7.77 -7.38
CA THR A 227 1.88 8.52 -8.51
C THR A 227 1.76 10.03 -8.25
N THR A 228 0.70 10.67 -8.77
CA THR A 228 0.42 12.09 -8.53
C THR A 228 -0.15 12.35 -7.13
N GLY A 229 -0.60 11.30 -6.44
CA GLY A 229 -1.25 11.42 -5.13
C GLY A 229 -2.70 11.87 -5.18
N ALA A 230 -3.26 12.18 -6.35
CA ALA A 230 -4.58 12.78 -6.46
C ALA A 230 -5.70 11.95 -5.81
N THR A 231 -5.64 10.60 -5.92
CA THR A 231 -6.58 9.70 -5.24
C THR A 231 -6.48 9.81 -3.71
N CYS A 232 -5.26 9.77 -3.17
CA CYS A 232 -5.01 9.85 -1.73
C CYS A 232 -5.35 11.24 -1.18
N ASP A 233 -5.05 12.31 -1.93
CA ASP A 233 -5.39 13.69 -1.55
C ASP A 233 -6.91 13.90 -1.51
N ALA A 234 -7.64 13.43 -2.52
CA ALA A 234 -9.10 13.48 -2.52
C ALA A 234 -9.71 12.68 -1.35
N ALA A 235 -9.18 11.47 -1.09
CA ALA A 235 -9.59 10.66 0.05
C ALA A 235 -9.32 11.37 1.39
N ALA A 236 -8.13 11.95 1.56
CA ALA A 236 -7.77 12.71 2.76
C ALA A 236 -8.69 13.91 2.98
N ARG A 237 -8.98 14.70 1.94
CA ARG A 237 -9.93 15.82 2.03
C ARG A 237 -11.33 15.37 2.46
N THR A 238 -11.84 14.27 1.90
CA THR A 238 -13.13 13.70 2.31
C THR A 238 -13.13 13.27 3.78
N LEU A 239 -12.05 12.63 4.25
CA LEU A 239 -11.93 12.17 5.63
C LEU A 239 -11.80 13.33 6.63
N LEU A 240 -11.00 14.35 6.29
CA LEU A 240 -10.87 15.57 7.10
C LEU A 240 -12.20 16.34 7.16
N ALA A 241 -12.93 16.45 6.05
CA ALA A 241 -14.26 17.05 6.04
C ALA A 241 -15.28 16.26 6.89
N ALA A 242 -15.09 14.96 7.05
CA ALA A 242 -15.86 14.12 7.97
C ALA A 242 -15.35 14.19 9.44
N GLY A 243 -14.37 15.05 9.73
CA GLY A 243 -13.89 15.34 11.08
C GLY A 243 -12.70 14.51 11.53
N ALA A 244 -11.97 13.83 10.64
CA ALA A 244 -10.72 13.16 11.01
C ALA A 244 -9.71 14.15 11.61
N ALA A 245 -8.95 13.72 12.62
CA ALA A 245 -7.93 14.56 13.26
C ALA A 245 -6.65 14.67 12.42
N GLY A 246 -6.37 13.67 11.59
CA GLY A 246 -5.19 13.64 10.73
C GLY A 246 -5.25 12.46 9.78
N VAL A 247 -4.70 12.64 8.57
CA VAL A 247 -4.66 11.58 7.56
C VAL A 247 -3.25 11.46 7.00
N SER A 248 -2.68 10.27 7.08
CA SER A 248 -1.43 9.90 6.42
C SER A 248 -1.69 8.79 5.40
N ALA A 249 -0.76 8.57 4.47
CA ALA A 249 -0.86 7.47 3.52
C ALA A 249 0.38 6.55 3.57
N LEU A 250 0.11 5.26 3.48
CA LEU A 250 1.11 4.21 3.30
C LEU A 250 0.79 3.45 2.02
N VAL A 251 1.74 3.40 1.09
CA VAL A 251 1.55 2.73 -0.20
C VAL A 251 2.59 1.64 -0.43
N LEU A 252 2.26 0.66 -1.28
CA LEU A 252 3.26 -0.35 -1.62
C LEU A 252 4.40 0.26 -2.44
N ALA A 253 4.08 1.14 -3.40
CA ALA A 253 5.10 1.77 -4.24
C ALA A 253 4.87 3.27 -4.50
N ARG A 254 5.96 4.04 -4.56
CA ARG A 254 5.98 5.47 -4.93
C ARG A 254 6.67 5.66 -6.29
N ALA A 255 6.00 6.35 -7.22
CA ALA A 255 6.51 6.58 -8.58
C ALA A 255 7.27 7.90 -8.78
#